data_AF-A0A2M8PUA8-F1
#
_entry.id   AF-A0A2M8PUA8-F1
#
_cell.length_a   1.000
_cell.length_b   1.000
_cell.length_c   1.000
_cell.angle_alpha   90.00
_cell.angle_beta   90.00
_cell.angle_gamma   90.00
#
_symmetry.space_group_name_H-M   'P 1'
#
loop_
_entity.id
_entity.type
_entity.pdbx_description
1 polymer ?
#
loop_
_entity_poly.entity_id
_entity_poly.type
_entity_poly.pdbx_seq_one_letter_code
_entity_poly.pdbx_strand_id
1 'polypeptide(L)'
;IPFFLAVGDGAAANIGSGAAAHGETALTIGTTAAIRTISTESAPDLPFGAWRYRVDGQRHLIGGATSEGGNIFQWVREQFRLPETNALEQALLERAPDAHGLTFLPMLGGERAPNWN
;
A
#
# COMPACT_ATOMS: atom_id res chain seq x y z
N ILE A 1 27.67 20.27 13.75
CA ILE A 1 26.43 19.82 13.06
C ILE A 1 25.75 18.82 13.99
N PRO A 2 24.46 19.00 14.35
CA PRO A 2 23.76 18.06 15.22
C PRO A 2 23.56 16.70 14.54
N PHE A 3 23.65 15.63 15.32
CA PHE A 3 23.37 14.26 14.90
C PHE A 3 21.99 13.83 15.43
N PHE A 4 21.16 13.28 14.55
CA PHE A 4 19.83 12.77 14.89
C PHE A 4 19.81 11.24 14.77
N LEU A 5 19.08 10.58 15.66
CA LEU A 5 18.92 9.13 15.62
C LEU A 5 18.09 8.70 14.40
N ALA A 6 18.37 7.49 13.91
CA ALA A 6 17.63 6.92 12.80
C ALA A 6 16.16 6.65 13.16
N VAL A 7 15.27 6.81 12.18
CA VAL A 7 13.86 6.48 12.26
C VAL A 7 13.57 5.38 11.23
N GLY A 8 12.67 4.46 11.55
CA GLY A 8 12.26 3.42 10.62
C GLY A 8 11.66 4.01 9.33
N ASP A 9 12.01 3.42 8.19
CA ASP A 9 11.62 3.88 6.85
C ASP A 9 10.10 4.03 6.68
N GLY A 10 9.32 3.07 7.16
CA GLY A 10 7.85 3.09 7.08
C GLY A 10 7.25 4.23 7.89
N ALA A 11 7.80 4.53 9.06
CA ALA A 11 7.34 5.65 9.89
C ALA A 11 7.73 6.99 9.26
N ALA A 12 8.95 7.10 8.77
CA ALA A 12 9.43 8.30 8.06
C ALA A 12 8.61 8.57 6.79
N ALA A 13 8.32 7.54 5.98
CA ALA A 13 7.50 7.68 4.78
C ALA A 13 6.05 8.06 5.09
N ASN A 14 5.45 7.46 6.12
CA ASN A 14 4.06 7.76 6.52
C ASN A 14 3.92 9.21 6.99
N ILE A 15 4.77 9.64 7.93
CA ILE A 15 4.78 11.00 8.47
C ILE A 15 5.17 12.01 7.38
N GLY A 16 6.18 11.69 6.58
CA GLY A 16 6.65 12.54 5.48
C GLY A 16 5.62 12.73 4.37
N SER A 17 4.68 11.79 4.22
CA SER A 17 3.53 11.90 3.31
C SER A 17 2.36 12.70 3.90
N GLY A 18 2.50 13.25 5.11
CA GLY A 18 1.47 14.01 5.81
C GLY A 18 0.54 13.16 6.67
N ALA A 19 0.67 11.83 6.70
CA ALA A 19 -0.10 10.95 7.58
C ALA A 19 0.61 10.81 8.93
N ALA A 20 0.44 11.78 9.82
CA ALA A 20 1.12 11.84 11.11
C ALA A 20 0.17 11.70 12.31
N ALA A 21 -1.13 11.83 12.08
CA ALA A 21 -2.18 11.79 13.08
C ALA A 21 -3.08 10.55 12.95
N HIS A 22 -3.80 10.27 14.04
CA HIS A 22 -4.73 9.15 14.09
C HIS A 22 -5.79 9.24 13.00
N GLY A 23 -6.03 8.13 12.30
CA GLY A 23 -6.99 8.05 11.20
C GLY A 23 -6.43 8.49 9.84
N GLU A 24 -5.28 9.14 9.79
CA GLU A 24 -4.61 9.44 8.53
C GLU A 24 -3.92 8.18 7.97
N THR A 25 -4.10 7.94 6.68
CA THR A 25 -3.58 6.75 6.00
C THR A 25 -2.65 7.16 4.87
N ALA A 26 -1.46 6.58 4.83
CA ALA A 26 -0.57 6.68 3.68
C ALA A 26 -0.61 5.37 2.88
N LEU A 27 -0.77 5.51 1.57
CA LEU A 27 -0.64 4.43 0.59
C LEU A 27 0.55 4.73 -0.31
N THR A 28 1.53 3.83 -0.33
CA THR A 28 2.66 3.90 -1.24
C THR A 28 2.55 2.74 -2.22
N ILE A 29 2.52 3.04 -3.53
CA ILE A 29 2.53 2.04 -4.60
C ILE A 29 3.78 2.28 -5.44
N GLY A 30 4.74 1.36 -5.35
CA GLY A 30 5.88 1.23 -6.25
C GLY A 30 5.79 -0.12 -6.96
N THR A 31 6.93 -0.80 -7.17
CA THR A 31 6.93 -2.21 -7.61
C THR A 31 6.11 -3.09 -6.67
N THR A 32 6.21 -2.85 -5.36
CA THR A 32 5.36 -3.41 -4.30
C THR A 32 4.54 -2.28 -3.68
N ALA A 33 3.56 -2.59 -2.83
CA ALA A 33 2.80 -1.56 -2.14
C ALA A 33 2.73 -1.75 -0.62
N ALA A 34 2.45 -0.66 0.08
CA ALA A 34 2.22 -0.65 1.51
C ALA A 34 1.14 0.37 1.88
N ILE A 35 0.24 -0.04 2.76
CA ILE A 35 -0.78 0.80 3.37
C ILE A 35 -0.51 0.89 4.87
N ARG A 36 -0.54 2.11 5.40
CA ARG A 36 -0.14 2.39 6.77
C ARG A 36 -1.00 3.49 7.37
N THR A 37 -1.22 3.42 8.68
CA THR A 37 -1.96 4.45 9.43
C THR A 37 -1.36 4.61 10.83
N ILE A 38 -1.60 5.78 11.43
CA ILE A 38 -1.22 6.04 12.83
C ILE A 38 -2.37 5.67 13.75
N SER A 39 -2.04 4.96 14.82
CA SER A 39 -2.92 4.75 15.97
C SER A 39 -2.30 5.32 17.23
N THR A 40 -3.12 6.02 18.02
CA THR A 40 -2.79 6.45 19.39
C THR A 40 -3.36 5.52 20.44
N GLU A 41 -4.04 4.45 20.03
CA GLU A 41 -4.58 3.46 20.95
C GLU A 41 -3.42 2.64 21.55
N SER A 42 -3.55 2.35 22.84
CA SER A 42 -2.60 1.49 23.53
C SER A 42 -2.89 0.04 23.16
N ALA A 43 -2.01 -0.52 22.32
CA ALA A 43 -2.02 -1.91 21.92
C ALA A 43 -3.34 -2.43 21.30
N PRO A 44 -3.87 -1.81 20.22
CA PRO A 44 -5.06 -2.33 19.54
C PRO A 44 -4.80 -3.74 19.01
N ASP A 45 -5.85 -4.58 19.03
CA ASP A 45 -5.85 -5.87 18.35
C ASP A 45 -5.63 -5.63 16.85
N LEU A 46 -4.69 -6.39 16.27
CA LEU A 46 -4.38 -6.27 14.86
C LEU A 46 -5.10 -7.36 14.08
N PRO A 47 -5.73 -7.03 12.93
CA PRO A 47 -6.22 -8.07 12.03
C PRO A 47 -5.05 -8.93 11.55
N PHE A 48 -5.32 -10.20 11.27
CA PHE A 48 -4.34 -11.08 10.64
C PHE A 48 -3.81 -10.41 9.37
N GLY A 49 -2.50 -10.47 9.16
CA GLY A 49 -1.86 -9.78 8.04
C GLY A 49 -1.17 -8.47 8.40
N ALA A 50 -1.67 -7.75 9.41
CA ALA A 50 -1.15 -6.45 9.80
C ALA A 50 -0.01 -6.54 10.82
N TRP A 51 0.90 -5.56 10.74
CA TRP A 51 2.00 -5.37 11.69
C TRP A 51 1.83 -4.03 12.42
N ARG A 52 2.55 -3.87 13.54
CA ARG A 52 2.56 -2.64 14.34
C ARG A 52 3.98 -2.32 14.80
N TYR A 53 4.43 -1.11 14.50
CA TYR A 53 5.69 -0.56 14.97
C TYR A 53 5.47 0.70 15.80
N ARG A 54 6.33 0.95 16.78
CA ARG A 54 6.27 2.17 17.59
C ARG A 54 6.90 3.33 16.82
N VAL A 55 6.18 4.44 16.71
CA VAL A 55 6.72 5.69 16.17
C VAL A 55 7.34 6.50 17.30
N ASP A 56 6.61 6.66 18.41
CA ASP A 56 7.08 7.36 19.60
C ASP A 56 6.32 6.93 20.87
N GLY A 57 6.42 7.74 21.93
CA GLY A 57 5.74 7.56 23.20
C GLY A 57 4.26 7.24 23.12
N GLN A 58 3.56 7.79 22.12
CA GLN A 58 2.10 7.87 22.03
C GLN A 58 1.55 7.31 20.73
N ARG A 59 2.38 7.20 19.69
CA ARG A 59 1.96 6.82 18.34
C ARG A 59 2.53 5.47 17.91
N HIS A 60 1.66 4.67 17.30
CA HIS A 60 1.97 3.41 16.67
C HIS A 60 1.66 3.50 15.18
N LEU A 61 2.57 2.99 14.35
CA LEU A 61 2.35 2.78 12.94
C LEU A 61 1.78 1.38 12.76
N ILE A 62 0.57 1.29 12.25
CA ILE A 62 -0.07 0.03 11.86
C ILE A 62 -0.03 -0.05 10.34
N GLY A 63 0.25 -1.22 9.79
CA GLY A 63 0.23 -1.35 8.34
C GLY A 63 0.23 -2.78 7.83
N GLY A 64 0.05 -2.87 6.52
CA GLY A 64 0.22 -4.06 5.71
C GLY A 64 1.11 -3.72 4.52
N ALA A 65 1.92 -4.67 4.10
CA ALA A 65 2.69 -4.56 2.86
C ALA A 65 2.26 -5.69 1.94
N THR A 66 1.96 -5.38 0.69
CA THR A 66 1.67 -6.38 -0.35
C THR A 66 2.91 -6.56 -1.22
N SER A 67 3.16 -7.78 -1.67
CA SER A 67 4.24 -8.08 -2.62
C SER A 67 3.94 -7.52 -4.02
N GLU A 68 2.69 -7.14 -4.26
CA GLU A 68 2.18 -6.79 -5.56
C GLU A 68 1.73 -5.33 -5.57
N GLY A 69 2.05 -4.64 -6.64
CA GLY A 69 1.76 -3.23 -6.85
C GLY A 69 1.90 -2.91 -8.34
N GLY A 70 2.86 -2.06 -8.68
CA GLY A 70 3.16 -1.70 -10.06
C GLY A 70 3.70 -2.86 -10.91
N ASN A 71 4.27 -3.91 -10.30
CA ASN A 71 4.71 -5.12 -11.02
C ASN A 71 3.54 -5.85 -11.70
N ILE A 72 2.36 -5.91 -11.07
CA ILE A 72 1.17 -6.48 -11.73
C ILE A 72 0.73 -5.61 -12.89
N PHE A 73 0.72 -4.29 -12.72
CA PHE A 73 0.37 -3.40 -13.82
C PHE A 73 1.32 -3.61 -15.01
N GLN A 74 2.63 -3.70 -14.75
CA GLN A 74 3.62 -4.04 -15.78
C GLN A 74 3.32 -5.41 -16.42
N TRP A 75 3.10 -6.45 -15.62
CA TRP A 75 2.80 -7.80 -16.13
C TRP A 75 1.54 -7.81 -17.01
N VAL A 76 0.44 -7.18 -16.58
CA VAL A 76 -0.80 -7.11 -17.38
C VAL A 76 -0.53 -6.41 -18.71
N ARG A 77 0.21 -5.29 -18.70
CA ARG A 77 0.57 -4.57 -19.93
C ARG A 77 1.34 -5.46 -20.90
N GLU A 78 2.31 -6.22 -20.42
CA GLU A 78 3.13 -7.12 -21.22
C GLU A 78 2.35 -8.32 -21.75
N GLN A 79 1.57 -9.00 -20.90
CA GLN A 79 0.82 -10.20 -21.28
C GLN A 79 -0.29 -9.92 -22.28
N PHE A 80 -1.03 -8.82 -22.07
CA PHE A 80 -2.17 -8.47 -22.91
C PHE A 80 -1.83 -7.47 -24.01
N ARG A 81 -0.57 -7.03 -24.09
CA ARG A 81 -0.08 -6.02 -25.05
C ARG A 81 -0.98 -4.79 -25.06
N LEU A 82 -1.23 -4.26 -23.85
CA LEU A 82 -2.16 -3.16 -23.67
C LEU A 82 -1.70 -1.89 -24.43
N PRO A 83 -2.64 -1.01 -24.82
CA PRO A 83 -2.31 0.26 -25.45
C PRO A 83 -1.41 1.16 -24.59
N GLU A 84 -0.87 2.21 -25.22
CA GLU A 84 -0.18 3.29 -24.52
C GLU A 84 -1.05 3.89 -23.40
N THR A 85 -0.41 4.34 -22.32
CA THR A 85 -1.08 4.74 -21.07
C THR A 85 -2.25 5.69 -21.30
N ASN A 86 -2.07 6.75 -22.08
CA ASN A 86 -3.14 7.72 -22.34
C ASN A 86 -4.36 7.09 -23.03
N ALA A 87 -4.14 6.20 -24.00
CA ALA A 87 -5.23 5.52 -24.71
C ALA A 87 -5.95 4.51 -23.79
N LEU A 88 -5.19 3.80 -22.96
CA LEU A 88 -5.73 2.89 -21.96
C LEU A 88 -6.59 3.64 -20.92
N GLU A 89 -6.10 4.76 -20.39
CA GLU A 89 -6.83 5.57 -19.41
C GLU A 89 -8.14 6.12 -19.98
N GLN A 90 -8.13 6.64 -21.21
CA GLN A 90 -9.37 7.10 -21.86
C GLN A 90 -10.38 5.96 -22.02
N ALA A 91 -9.94 4.80 -22.51
CA ALA A 91 -10.81 3.63 -22.67
C ALA A 91 -11.36 3.10 -21.32
N LEU A 92 -10.61 3.26 -20.22
CA LEU A 92 -11.08 2.89 -18.88
C LEU A 92 -12.13 3.88 -18.35
N LEU A 93 -11.96 5.19 -18.60
CA LEU A 93 -12.90 6.23 -18.16
C LEU A 93 -14.27 6.12 -18.86
N GLU A 94 -14.31 5.60 -20.08
CA GLU A 94 -15.56 5.37 -20.83
C GLU A 94 -16.37 4.17 -20.33
N ARG A 95 -15.80 3.33 -19.45
CA ARG A 95 -16.44 2.11 -18.97
C ARG A 95 -16.98 2.31 -17.56
N ALA A 96 -18.18 1.78 -17.31
CA ALA A 96 -18.69 1.70 -15.95
C ALA A 96 -17.80 0.75 -15.10
N PRO A 97 -17.41 1.15 -13.88
CA PRO A 97 -16.67 0.28 -12.97
C PRO A 97 -17.40 -1.06 -12.77
N ASP A 98 -16.63 -2.16 -12.79
CA ASP A 98 -17.12 -3.53 -12.54
C ASP A 98 -18.22 -4.04 -13.50
N ALA A 99 -18.48 -3.36 -14.61
CA ALA A 99 -19.55 -3.73 -15.54
C ALA A 99 -19.34 -5.09 -16.27
N HIS A 100 -18.16 -5.70 -16.16
CA HIS A 100 -17.81 -6.97 -16.81
C HIS A 100 -17.99 -8.19 -15.90
N GLY A 101 -18.19 -8.02 -14.58
CA GLY A 101 -18.40 -9.13 -13.64
C GLY A 101 -17.22 -10.08 -13.48
N LEU A 102 -15.98 -9.58 -13.67
CA LEU A 102 -14.76 -10.38 -13.52
C LEU A 102 -14.04 -9.96 -12.24
N THR A 103 -13.59 -10.93 -11.46
CA THR A 103 -12.72 -10.70 -10.31
C THR A 103 -11.31 -11.15 -10.64
N PHE A 104 -10.34 -10.28 -10.39
CA PHE A 104 -8.93 -10.60 -10.50
C PHE A 104 -8.29 -10.58 -9.12
N LEU A 105 -7.63 -11.67 -8.74
CA LEU A 105 -6.87 -11.76 -7.50
C LEU A 105 -5.39 -11.46 -7.80
N PRO A 106 -4.87 -10.30 -7.36
CA PRO A 106 -3.55 -9.81 -7.73
C PRO A 106 -2.44 -10.46 -6.87
N MET A 107 -2.34 -11.80 -6.86
CA MET A 107 -1.42 -12.57 -6.01
C MET A 107 -0.52 -13.48 -6.87
N LEU A 108 0.13 -12.92 -7.89
CA LEU A 108 0.82 -13.69 -8.93
C LEU A 108 2.15 -14.30 -8.43
N GLY A 109 2.87 -13.57 -7.58
CA GLY A 109 4.13 -13.98 -6.95
C GLY A 109 4.00 -14.44 -5.50
N GLY A 110 2.78 -14.68 -5.03
CA GLY A 110 2.46 -14.82 -3.60
C GLY A 110 2.29 -13.46 -2.91
N GLU A 111 1.79 -13.47 -1.68
CA GLU A 111 1.31 -12.29 -0.98
C GLU A 111 1.80 -12.23 0.46
N ARG A 112 2.17 -11.02 0.91
CA ARG A 112 2.41 -10.72 2.32
C ARG A 112 1.08 -10.35 2.97
N ALA A 113 0.80 -9.10 3.28
CA ALA A 113 -0.53 -8.72 3.72
C ALA A 113 -1.53 -8.78 2.53
N PRO A 114 -2.77 -9.27 2.72
CA PRO A 114 -3.36 -9.69 4.00
C PRO A 114 -3.14 -11.17 4.38
N ASN A 115 -2.71 -12.02 3.44
CA ASN A 115 -2.87 -13.49 3.58
C ASN A 115 -1.60 -14.26 4.01
N TRP A 116 -0.41 -13.72 3.82
CA TRP A 116 0.90 -14.31 4.08
C TRP A 116 1.08 -15.71 3.46
N ASN A 117 0.83 -15.80 2.15
CA ASN A 117 0.85 -17.04 1.36
C ASN A 117 1.52 -16.82 0.01
#